data_AF-A0A816HKX2-F1
#
_entry.id   AF-A0A816HKX2-F1
#
_cell.length_a   1.000
_cell.length_b   1.000
_cell.length_c   1.000
_cell.angle_alpha   90.00
_cell.angle_beta   90.00
_cell.angle_gamma   90.00
#
_symmetry.space_group_name_H-M   'P 1'
#
loop_
_entity.id
_entity.type
_entity.pdbx_description
1 polymer ?
#
loop_
_entity_poly.entity_id
_entity_poly.type
_entity_poly.pdbx_seq_one_letter_code
_entity_poly.pdbx_strand_id
1 'polypeptide(L)'
;MDRRLHAVQDRLVEQCTQTLKSVQGSVSAVTSYFQKEVPIKHENDHESLFQRAFAVQYNVKKMKKLEKEYVVIRKEEQEEQVEIRRLRNENRLLKQRVENLEKESATLANRLIEGQVLNAQYAEESYQLKRENYNFKKQLEEHNNQNINNTTIKDNNQNSTNMTTISHDNEELETLYETVQKLTLENRTLQTAPHVEIAALQEELTLVKMRDAEAQVSINELRQRIADLNYEWQLHSSTCKTIREKNATNDSQPTNDAYDLIAHELISLKMREAQLDCDNKLLSQKLMHSETQTQVSYNQIKRQDDEIQRIRHELQESRIRENELRTQLNEIKNHLHDGELRQKEDSMMLRIREAESTQAIGDLRQKIAELEVQNQELISRGQIMDNKDLQEKLVELQDEVLRLRLLQTIYRKQPISTDSTNIDYEESEDGSLTSPVTLSSSINHRLSSSSTILFPTSFISSNHRLRQSTPSLFPTFSSSQTSAS
;
A
#
# COMPACT_ATOMS: atom_id res chain seq x y z
N MET A 1 55.99 -31.83 -25.98
CA MET A 1 56.70 -30.99 -25.00
C MET A 1 56.09 -31.11 -23.59
N ASP A 2 54.76 -31.27 -23.47
CA ASP A 2 54.03 -31.17 -22.20
C ASP A 2 54.38 -32.17 -21.09
N ARG A 3 54.64 -33.45 -21.40
CA ARG A 3 54.97 -34.44 -20.33
C ARG A 3 56.27 -34.13 -19.59
N ARG A 4 57.26 -33.57 -20.30
CA ARG A 4 58.56 -33.21 -19.72
C ARG A 4 58.44 -31.96 -18.86
N LEU A 5 57.62 -31.00 -19.29
CA LEU A 5 57.33 -29.78 -18.54
C LEU A 5 56.54 -30.10 -17.25
N HIS A 6 55.53 -30.97 -17.32
CA HIS A 6 54.79 -31.42 -16.14
C HIS A 6 55.66 -32.21 -15.16
N ALA A 7 56.59 -33.04 -15.65
CA ALA A 7 57.56 -33.74 -14.81
C ALA A 7 58.45 -32.79 -13.99
N VAL A 8 58.89 -31.71 -14.64
CA VAL A 8 59.71 -30.67 -13.99
C VAL A 8 58.86 -29.90 -12.98
N GLN A 9 57.62 -29.55 -13.33
CA GLN A 9 56.68 -28.87 -12.43
C GLN A 9 56.35 -29.70 -11.18
N ASP A 10 56.03 -30.98 -11.32
CA ASP A 10 55.68 -31.85 -10.20
C ASP A 10 56.87 -32.04 -9.24
N ARG A 11 58.09 -32.22 -9.76
CA ARG A 11 59.29 -32.33 -8.92
C ARG A 11 59.70 -31.02 -8.27
N LEU A 12 59.50 -29.89 -8.96
CA LEU A 12 59.70 -28.57 -8.38
C LEU A 12 58.74 -28.36 -7.20
N VAL A 13 57.46 -28.70 -7.37
CA VAL A 13 56.45 -28.63 -6.30
C VAL A 13 56.80 -29.59 -5.17
N GLU A 14 57.20 -30.83 -5.44
CA GLU A 14 57.57 -31.82 -4.42
C GLU A 14 58.79 -31.39 -3.59
N GLN A 15 59.85 -30.87 -4.22
CA GLN A 15 61.00 -30.32 -3.50
C GLN A 15 60.61 -29.08 -2.68
N CYS A 16 59.68 -28.28 -3.20
CA CYS A 16 59.13 -27.14 -2.48
C CYS A 16 58.13 -27.55 -1.39
N THR A 17 57.54 -28.75 -1.39
CA THR A 17 56.52 -29.13 -0.38
C THR A 17 57.08 -29.19 1.03
N GLN A 18 58.35 -29.54 1.22
CA GLN A 18 58.98 -29.55 2.55
C GLN A 18 59.20 -28.13 3.10
N THR A 19 59.56 -27.17 2.22
CA THR A 19 59.70 -25.75 2.55
C THR A 19 58.34 -25.06 2.69
N LEU A 20 57.36 -25.40 1.85
CA LEU A 20 56.00 -24.88 1.92
C LEU A 20 55.25 -25.32 3.19
N LYS A 21 55.57 -26.50 3.74
CA LYS A 21 55.06 -26.92 5.07
C LYS A 21 55.54 -25.99 6.20
N SER A 22 56.68 -25.30 6.02
CA SER A 22 57.20 -24.31 6.97
C SER A 22 56.70 -22.89 6.69
N VAL A 23 56.20 -22.61 5.48
CA VAL A 23 55.58 -21.33 5.10
C VAL A 23 54.13 -21.35 5.59
N GLN A 24 53.85 -20.69 6.72
CA GLN A 24 52.49 -20.61 7.27
C GLN A 24 51.50 -19.95 6.29
N GLY A 25 50.66 -20.79 5.67
CA GLY A 25 49.20 -20.67 5.65
C GLY A 25 48.52 -19.65 4.74
N SER A 26 49.19 -18.61 4.22
CA SER A 26 48.53 -17.65 3.31
C SER A 26 48.86 -17.90 1.84
N VAL A 27 47.83 -17.86 0.98
CA VAL A 27 47.97 -17.97 -0.49
C VAL A 27 48.96 -16.92 -1.02
N SER A 28 49.01 -15.74 -0.40
CA SER A 28 49.96 -14.67 -0.73
C SER A 28 51.41 -15.07 -0.44
N ALA A 29 51.69 -15.65 0.73
CA ALA A 29 53.03 -16.11 1.09
C ALA A 29 53.51 -17.25 0.19
N VAL A 30 52.63 -18.21 -0.11
CA VAL A 30 52.91 -19.30 -1.06
C VAL A 30 53.21 -18.74 -2.46
N THR A 31 52.42 -17.77 -2.92
CA THR A 31 52.63 -17.13 -4.23
C THR A 31 53.98 -16.39 -4.29
N SER A 32 54.33 -15.63 -3.25
CA SER A 32 55.60 -14.91 -3.18
C SER A 32 56.81 -15.86 -3.17
N TYR A 33 56.72 -17.00 -2.48
CA TYR A 33 57.76 -18.02 -2.45
C TYR A 33 58.05 -18.57 -3.85
N PHE A 34 57.01 -18.99 -4.58
CA PHE A 34 57.15 -19.51 -5.94
C PHE A 34 57.63 -18.46 -6.94
N GLN A 35 57.26 -17.19 -6.77
CA GLN A 35 57.66 -16.12 -7.68
C GLN A 35 59.08 -15.63 -7.45
N LYS A 36 59.57 -15.61 -6.20
CA LYS A 36 60.84 -14.97 -5.85
C LYS A 36 61.93 -15.95 -5.44
N GLU A 37 61.63 -16.93 -4.59
CA GLU A 37 62.65 -17.80 -4.01
C GLU A 37 62.98 -19.01 -4.88
N VAL A 38 61.97 -19.61 -5.51
CA VAL A 38 62.15 -20.84 -6.31
C VAL A 38 63.05 -20.62 -7.54
N PRO A 39 62.93 -19.52 -8.31
CA PRO A 39 63.84 -19.26 -9.43
C PRO A 39 65.30 -19.13 -8.97
N ILE A 40 65.55 -18.39 -7.90
CA ILE A 40 66.89 -18.16 -7.35
C ILE A 40 67.54 -19.46 -6.87
N LYS A 41 66.75 -20.36 -6.25
CA LYS A 41 67.26 -21.65 -5.74
C LYS A 41 67.73 -22.59 -6.85
N HIS A 42 67.12 -22.50 -8.03
CA HIS A 42 67.45 -23.41 -9.12
C HIS A 42 68.36 -22.81 -10.19
N GLU A 43 68.64 -21.51 -10.15
CA GLU A 43 69.53 -20.80 -11.10
C GLU A 43 70.95 -21.42 -11.22
N ASN A 44 71.43 -22.08 -10.16
CA ASN A 44 72.76 -22.68 -10.09
C ASN A 44 72.79 -24.22 -10.18
N ASP A 45 71.65 -24.91 -10.07
CA ASP A 45 71.56 -26.40 -10.08
C ASP A 45 70.32 -26.88 -10.87
N HIS A 46 70.26 -26.46 -12.13
CA HIS A 46 69.19 -26.88 -13.05
C HIS A 46 69.26 -28.36 -13.42
N GLU A 47 70.47 -28.92 -13.53
CA GLU A 47 70.70 -30.27 -14.05
C GLU A 47 70.15 -31.36 -13.12
N SER A 48 70.34 -31.19 -11.80
CA SER A 48 69.77 -32.06 -10.77
C SER A 48 68.23 -32.08 -10.79
N LEU A 49 67.62 -30.92 -11.04
CA LEU A 49 66.16 -30.79 -11.17
C LEU A 49 65.66 -31.53 -12.42
N PHE A 50 66.31 -31.34 -13.57
CA PHE A 50 65.94 -32.03 -14.81
C PHE A 50 66.14 -33.54 -14.74
N GLN A 51 67.24 -34.01 -14.15
CA GLN A 51 67.50 -35.44 -14.00
C GLN A 51 66.42 -36.12 -13.15
N ARG A 52 66.02 -35.49 -12.04
CA ARG A 52 64.93 -35.99 -11.17
C ARG A 52 63.57 -35.91 -11.85
N ALA A 53 63.33 -34.89 -12.67
CA ALA A 53 62.12 -34.76 -13.47
C ALA A 53 62.02 -35.87 -14.53
N PHE A 54 63.09 -36.16 -15.26
CA PHE A 54 63.08 -37.22 -16.28
C PHE A 54 62.93 -38.64 -15.71
N ALA A 55 63.25 -38.84 -14.43
CA ALA A 55 62.99 -40.08 -13.74
C ALA A 55 61.48 -40.32 -13.44
N VAL A 56 60.62 -39.30 -13.59
CA VAL A 56 59.18 -39.43 -13.35
C VAL A 56 58.49 -40.14 -14.51
N GLN A 57 57.81 -41.24 -14.20
CA GLN A 57 57.03 -42.02 -15.15
C GLN A 57 55.53 -41.80 -14.91
N TYR A 58 54.85 -41.20 -15.90
CA TYR A 58 53.41 -40.99 -15.84
C TYR A 58 52.63 -42.18 -16.38
N ASN A 59 51.71 -42.70 -15.58
CA ASN A 59 50.77 -43.71 -16.04
C ASN A 59 49.70 -43.07 -16.93
N VAL A 60 49.77 -43.34 -18.24
CA VAL A 60 48.87 -42.78 -19.25
C VAL A 60 47.40 -43.11 -18.97
N LYS A 61 47.10 -44.30 -18.45
CA LYS A 61 45.71 -44.68 -18.10
C LYS A 61 45.20 -43.86 -16.91
N LYS A 62 46.04 -43.65 -15.89
CA LYS A 62 45.70 -42.82 -14.73
C LYS A 62 45.51 -41.35 -15.14
N MET A 63 46.38 -40.81 -16.00
CA MET A 63 46.25 -39.44 -16.51
C MET A 63 44.94 -39.22 -17.28
N LYS A 64 44.58 -40.15 -18.17
CA LYS A 64 43.30 -40.08 -18.89
C LYS A 64 42.09 -40.21 -17.96
N LYS A 65 42.21 -40.96 -16.87
CA LYS A 65 41.16 -41.06 -15.86
C LYS A 65 40.97 -39.73 -15.12
N LEU A 66 42.06 -39.13 -14.66
CA LEU A 66 42.05 -37.81 -13.99
C LEU A 66 41.53 -36.71 -14.91
N GLU A 67 41.87 -36.75 -16.20
CA GLU A 67 41.34 -35.80 -17.19
C GLU A 67 39.80 -35.90 -17.30
N LYS A 68 39.26 -37.12 -17.36
CA LYS A 68 37.80 -37.33 -17.36
C LYS A 68 37.15 -36.89 -16.05
N GLU A 69 37.75 -37.24 -14.91
CA GLU A 69 37.26 -36.83 -13.59
C GLU A 69 37.27 -35.29 -13.46
N TYR A 70 38.31 -34.60 -13.95
CA TYR A 70 38.38 -33.14 -13.98
C TYR A 70 37.27 -32.50 -14.82
N VAL A 71 36.97 -33.05 -16.00
CA VAL A 71 35.88 -32.52 -16.85
C VAL A 71 34.53 -32.65 -16.15
N VAL A 72 34.28 -33.76 -15.45
CA VAL A 72 33.05 -33.94 -14.66
C VAL A 72 32.97 -32.91 -13.54
N ILE A 73 34.03 -32.78 -12.74
CA ILE A 73 34.09 -31.79 -11.65
C ILE A 73 33.88 -30.36 -12.17
N ARG A 74 34.47 -30.00 -13.32
CA ARG A 74 34.30 -28.67 -13.92
C ARG A 74 32.87 -28.43 -14.39
N LYS A 75 32.20 -29.46 -14.90
CA LYS A 75 30.80 -29.38 -15.30
C LYS A 75 29.91 -29.18 -14.08
N GLU A 76 30.12 -29.96 -13.03
CA GLU A 76 29.42 -29.83 -11.74
C GLU A 76 29.65 -28.44 -11.13
N GLU A 77 30.90 -27.95 -11.10
CA GLU A 77 31.24 -26.60 -10.63
C GLU A 77 30.53 -25.50 -11.45
N GLN A 78 30.40 -25.69 -12.77
CA GLN A 78 29.67 -24.75 -13.63
C GLN A 78 28.16 -24.76 -13.31
N GLU A 79 27.58 -25.93 -13.07
CA GLU A 79 26.17 -26.08 -12.66
C GLU A 79 25.93 -25.44 -11.29
N GLU A 80 26.82 -25.65 -10.31
CA GLU A 80 26.78 -24.98 -9.00
C GLU A 80 26.89 -23.46 -9.13
N GLN A 81 27.77 -22.94 -10.01
CA GLN A 81 27.88 -21.50 -10.27
C GLN A 81 26.61 -20.91 -10.91
N VAL A 82 25.87 -21.68 -11.69
CA VAL A 82 24.55 -21.28 -12.20
C VAL A 82 23.54 -21.26 -11.06
N GLU A 83 23.51 -22.28 -10.20
CA GLU A 83 22.60 -22.37 -9.06
C GLU A 83 22.86 -21.25 -8.04
N ILE A 84 24.12 -20.95 -7.71
CA ILE A 84 24.49 -19.83 -6.84
C ILE A 84 23.97 -18.50 -7.40
N ARG A 85 24.06 -18.29 -8.73
CA ARG A 85 23.51 -17.08 -9.36
C ARG A 85 21.99 -17.03 -9.28
N ARG A 86 21.31 -18.17 -9.48
CA ARG A 86 19.85 -18.27 -9.30
C ARG A 86 19.44 -17.91 -7.87
N LEU A 87 20.07 -18.54 -6.87
CA LEU A 87 19.81 -18.32 -5.45
C LEU A 87 20.11 -16.89 -5.01
N ARG A 88 21.14 -16.24 -5.57
CA ARG A 88 21.43 -14.82 -5.31
C ARG A 88 20.33 -13.91 -5.84
N ASN A 89 19.81 -14.19 -7.04
CA ASN A 89 18.70 -13.41 -7.61
C ASN A 89 17.41 -13.62 -6.82
N GLU A 90 17.09 -14.86 -6.45
CA GLU A 90 15.93 -15.20 -5.62
C GLU A 90 16.00 -14.54 -4.24
N ASN A 91 17.15 -14.61 -3.57
CA ASN A 91 17.35 -13.90 -2.29
C ASN A 91 17.18 -12.39 -2.40
N ARG A 92 17.58 -11.78 -3.52
CA ARG A 92 17.36 -10.36 -3.75
C ARG A 92 15.86 -10.03 -3.84
N LEU A 93 15.10 -10.85 -4.57
CA LEU A 93 13.66 -10.69 -4.69
C LEU A 93 12.93 -10.91 -3.36
N LEU A 94 13.36 -11.91 -2.58
CA LEU A 94 12.81 -12.17 -1.26
C LEU A 94 13.06 -10.99 -0.30
N LYS A 95 14.27 -10.41 -0.31
CA LYS A 95 14.56 -9.19 0.47
C LYS A 95 13.68 -8.02 0.06
N GLN A 96 13.48 -7.81 -1.25
CA GLN A 96 12.59 -6.77 -1.75
C GLN A 96 11.14 -7.00 -1.31
N ARG A 97 10.68 -8.26 -1.31
CA ARG A 97 9.33 -8.62 -0.84
C ARG A 97 9.17 -8.34 0.64
N VAL A 98 10.15 -8.68 1.46
CA VAL A 98 10.16 -8.37 2.90
C VAL A 98 10.11 -6.86 3.12
N GLU A 99 10.96 -6.08 2.44
CA GLU A 99 10.97 -4.62 2.57
C GLU A 99 9.61 -3.99 2.18
N ASN A 100 8.96 -4.50 1.13
CA ASN A 100 7.63 -4.04 0.74
C ASN A 100 6.56 -4.37 1.79
N LEU A 101 6.59 -5.58 2.35
CA LEU A 101 5.66 -5.98 3.41
C LEU A 101 5.87 -5.15 4.69
N GLU A 102 7.12 -4.84 5.03
CA GLU A 102 7.44 -3.95 6.16
C GLU A 102 6.90 -2.54 5.93
N LYS A 103 7.04 -2.00 4.70
CA LYS A 103 6.45 -0.71 4.32
C LYS A 103 4.92 -0.73 4.40
N GLU A 104 4.27 -1.74 3.83
CA GLU A 104 2.82 -1.91 3.90
C GLU A 104 2.36 -2.00 5.36
N SER A 105 3.01 -2.84 6.18
CA SER A 105 2.73 -2.96 7.61
C SER A 105 2.87 -1.64 8.35
N ALA A 106 3.94 -0.87 8.10
CA ALA A 106 4.14 0.45 8.68
C ALA A 106 3.04 1.44 8.26
N THR A 107 2.61 1.41 6.99
CA THR A 107 1.51 2.28 6.52
C THR A 107 0.18 1.93 7.15
N LEU A 108 -0.14 0.63 7.32
CA LEU A 108 -1.35 0.20 8.03
C LEU A 108 -1.31 0.64 9.50
N ALA A 109 -0.18 0.48 10.17
CA ALA A 109 -0.01 0.92 11.55
C ALA A 109 -0.21 2.44 11.69
N ASN A 110 0.38 3.23 10.79
CA ASN A 110 0.20 4.69 10.78
C ASN A 110 -1.27 5.08 10.57
N ARG A 111 -1.96 4.47 9.60
CA ARG A 111 -3.38 4.75 9.35
C ARG A 111 -4.27 4.37 10.53
N LEU A 112 -3.95 3.27 11.21
CA LEU A 112 -4.68 2.85 12.42
C LEU A 112 -4.48 3.86 13.55
N ILE A 113 -3.25 4.29 13.80
CA ILE A 113 -2.93 5.30 14.81
C ILE A 113 -3.64 6.62 14.47
N GLU A 114 -3.56 7.07 13.22
CA GLU A 114 -4.24 8.29 12.76
C GLU A 114 -5.76 8.21 12.97
N GLY A 115 -6.38 7.07 12.61
CA GLY A 115 -7.81 6.84 12.84
C GLY A 115 -8.17 6.85 14.33
N GLN A 116 -7.33 6.26 15.19
CA GLN A 116 -7.54 6.31 16.65
C GLN A 116 -7.41 7.73 17.21
N VAL A 117 -6.42 8.49 16.74
CA VAL A 117 -6.22 9.89 17.16
C VAL A 117 -7.38 10.76 16.69
N LEU A 118 -7.81 10.64 15.43
CA LEU A 118 -8.96 11.38 14.90
C LEU A 118 -10.24 11.05 15.69
N ASN A 119 -10.53 9.77 15.93
CA ASN A 119 -11.68 9.38 16.72
C ASN A 119 -11.64 9.94 18.15
N ALA A 120 -10.45 9.97 18.77
CA ALA A 120 -10.28 10.57 20.09
C ALA A 120 -10.51 12.08 20.06
N GLN A 121 -10.00 12.78 19.04
CA GLN A 121 -10.23 14.22 18.84
C GLN A 121 -11.71 14.53 18.61
N TYR A 122 -12.39 13.80 17.73
CA TYR A 122 -13.83 13.96 17.50
C TYR A 122 -14.66 13.70 18.75
N ALA A 123 -14.27 12.70 19.56
CA ALA A 123 -14.93 12.45 20.84
C ALA A 123 -14.76 13.64 21.80
N GLU A 124 -13.55 14.18 21.92
CA GLU A 124 -13.26 15.35 22.75
C GLU A 124 -14.08 16.58 22.31
N GLU A 125 -14.07 16.90 21.02
CA GLU A 125 -14.88 17.97 20.44
C GLU A 125 -16.38 17.76 20.69
N SER A 126 -16.88 16.52 20.56
CA SER A 126 -18.27 16.19 20.86
C SER A 126 -18.61 16.45 22.34
N TYR A 127 -17.72 16.10 23.27
CA TYR A 127 -17.90 16.39 24.68
C TYR A 127 -17.85 17.89 24.98
N GLN A 128 -16.95 18.63 24.34
CA GLN A 128 -16.88 20.09 24.46
C GLN A 128 -18.17 20.74 23.96
N LEU A 129 -18.63 20.40 22.75
CA LEU A 129 -19.88 20.91 22.20
C LEU A 129 -21.09 20.54 23.06
N LYS A 130 -21.16 19.31 23.60
CA LYS A 130 -22.24 18.92 24.53
C LYS A 130 -22.23 19.78 25.79
N ARG A 131 -21.05 20.08 26.33
CA ARG A 131 -20.90 20.95 27.50
C ARG A 131 -21.30 22.40 27.21
N GLU A 132 -20.89 22.94 26.07
CA GLU A 132 -21.29 24.28 25.64
C GLU A 132 -22.79 24.36 25.40
N ASN A 133 -23.38 23.38 24.72
CA ASN A 133 -24.84 23.29 24.54
C ASN A 133 -25.58 23.21 25.86
N TYR A 134 -25.08 22.45 26.83
CA TYR A 134 -25.66 22.41 28.18
C TYR A 134 -25.60 23.79 28.85
N ASN A 135 -24.47 24.49 28.75
CA ASN A 135 -24.32 25.85 29.29
C ASN A 135 -25.25 26.84 28.59
N PHE A 136 -25.34 26.81 27.25
CA PHE A 136 -26.26 27.65 26.48
C PHE A 136 -27.71 27.35 26.82
N LYS A 137 -28.08 26.07 26.94
CA LYS A 137 -29.43 25.66 27.36
C LYS A 137 -29.75 26.18 28.76
N LYS A 138 -28.81 26.08 29.70
CA LYS A 138 -28.98 26.63 31.06
C LYS A 138 -29.14 28.15 31.05
N GLN A 139 -28.33 28.87 30.27
CA GLN A 139 -28.47 30.33 30.10
C GLN A 139 -29.80 30.69 29.43
N LEU A 140 -30.25 29.90 28.46
CA LEU A 140 -31.54 30.07 27.81
C LEU A 140 -32.69 29.79 28.78
N GLU A 141 -32.60 28.76 29.62
CA GLU A 141 -33.58 28.49 30.68
C GLU A 141 -33.59 29.59 31.75
N GLU A 142 -32.44 30.14 32.11
CA GLU A 142 -32.34 31.30 33.01
C GLU A 142 -32.95 32.55 32.37
N HIS A 143 -32.64 32.84 31.10
CA HIS A 143 -33.22 33.94 30.33
C HIS A 143 -34.72 33.73 30.05
N ASN A 144 -35.16 32.49 29.84
CA ASN A 144 -36.56 32.13 29.62
C ASN A 144 -37.33 32.15 30.93
N ASN A 145 -36.74 31.79 32.07
CA ASN A 145 -37.36 32.01 33.39
C ASN A 145 -37.45 33.51 33.72
N GLN A 146 -36.48 34.31 33.29
CA GLN A 146 -36.55 35.78 33.33
C GLN A 146 -37.63 36.33 32.37
N ASN A 147 -37.85 35.71 31.21
CA ASN A 147 -38.89 36.08 30.25
C ASN A 147 -40.28 35.50 30.56
N ILE A 148 -40.40 34.36 31.24
CA ILE A 148 -41.66 33.73 31.69
C ILE A 148 -42.25 34.54 32.85
N ASN A 149 -41.41 35.22 33.64
CA ASN A 149 -41.87 36.29 34.53
C ASN A 149 -42.43 37.52 33.78
N ASN A 150 -42.21 37.63 32.46
CA ASN A 150 -42.63 38.77 31.64
C ASN A 150 -43.60 38.44 30.48
N THR A 151 -43.77 37.17 30.08
CA THR A 151 -44.57 36.84 28.88
C THR A 151 -45.09 35.40 28.90
N THR A 152 -46.38 35.29 29.17
CA THR A 152 -47.23 34.12 28.96
C THR A 152 -47.52 33.93 27.45
N ILE A 153 -47.63 32.66 27.02
CA ILE A 153 -48.29 32.17 25.78
C ILE A 153 -47.44 32.17 24.50
N LYS A 154 -47.11 30.97 23.98
CA LYS A 154 -47.53 30.43 22.65
C LYS A 154 -46.68 29.20 22.24
N ASP A 155 -47.21 28.01 22.52
CA ASP A 155 -46.87 26.76 21.82
C ASP A 155 -47.68 26.63 20.53
N ASN A 156 -47.09 26.10 19.45
CA ASN A 156 -47.62 24.93 18.74
C ASN A 156 -46.87 24.56 17.44
N ASN A 157 -46.78 23.23 17.25
CA ASN A 157 -46.74 22.45 16.00
C ASN A 157 -45.42 22.32 15.22
N GLN A 158 -44.99 21.07 14.95
CA GLN A 158 -45.46 20.27 13.81
C GLN A 158 -44.99 18.80 13.86
N ASN A 159 -45.93 17.88 13.59
CA ASN A 159 -45.72 16.49 13.20
C ASN A 159 -45.85 16.37 11.67
N SER A 160 -45.01 15.55 11.02
CA SER A 160 -45.37 14.57 9.96
C SER A 160 -44.18 14.27 9.01
N THR A 161 -43.58 13.08 9.11
CA THR A 161 -42.69 12.50 8.07
C THR A 161 -42.62 10.98 8.28
N ASN A 162 -43.29 10.17 7.44
CA ASN A 162 -43.13 8.70 7.37
C ASN A 162 -43.78 8.12 6.10
N MET A 163 -43.17 8.32 4.93
CA MET A 163 -43.61 7.68 3.67
C MET A 163 -42.48 7.29 2.69
N THR A 164 -41.21 7.43 3.10
CA THR A 164 -40.05 7.27 2.18
C THR A 164 -39.21 6.02 2.43
N THR A 165 -39.47 5.25 3.50
CA THR A 165 -38.62 4.13 3.92
C THR A 165 -39.01 2.77 3.35
N ILE A 166 -40.23 2.58 2.83
CA ILE A 166 -40.74 1.24 2.47
C ILE A 166 -40.28 0.78 1.06
N SER A 167 -39.77 1.69 0.22
CA SER A 167 -39.41 1.35 -1.16
C SER A 167 -37.97 0.84 -1.32
N HIS A 168 -37.09 1.08 -0.35
CA HIS A 168 -35.67 0.69 -0.43
C HIS A 168 -35.46 -0.77 0.02
N ASP A 169 -36.22 -1.22 1.01
CA ASP A 169 -36.09 -2.56 1.60
C ASP A 169 -36.51 -3.70 0.65
N ASN A 170 -37.36 -3.43 -0.35
CA ASN A 170 -37.83 -4.45 -1.30
C ASN A 170 -36.79 -4.77 -2.39
N GLU A 171 -35.96 -3.79 -2.77
CA GLU A 171 -34.94 -3.95 -3.81
C GLU A 171 -33.71 -4.71 -3.28
N GLU A 172 -33.36 -4.47 -2.00
CA GLU A 172 -32.33 -5.24 -1.29
C GLU A 172 -32.75 -6.71 -1.07
N LEU A 173 -34.04 -7.00 -0.87
CA LEU A 173 -34.52 -8.36 -0.64
C LEU A 173 -34.45 -9.23 -1.90
N GLU A 174 -34.69 -8.65 -3.07
CA GLU A 174 -34.67 -9.36 -4.36
C GLU A 174 -33.24 -9.72 -4.78
N THR A 175 -32.29 -8.80 -4.57
CA THR A 175 -30.85 -9.06 -4.79
C THR A 175 -30.29 -10.10 -3.81
N LEU A 176 -30.80 -10.14 -2.58
CA LEU A 176 -30.42 -11.17 -1.60
C LEU A 176 -30.94 -12.56 -1.99
N TYR A 177 -32.13 -12.67 -2.57
CA TYR A 177 -32.67 -13.94 -3.06
C TYR A 177 -31.88 -14.52 -4.24
N GLU A 178 -31.50 -13.68 -5.20
CA GLU A 178 -30.67 -14.12 -6.34
C GLU A 178 -29.27 -14.56 -5.91
N THR A 179 -28.65 -13.85 -4.98
CA THR A 179 -27.33 -14.20 -4.45
C THR A 179 -27.37 -15.51 -3.67
N VAL A 180 -28.41 -15.73 -2.84
CA VAL A 180 -28.60 -17.01 -2.15
C VAL A 180 -28.79 -18.16 -3.15
N GLN A 181 -29.59 -18.00 -4.21
CA GLN A 181 -29.75 -19.05 -5.23
C GLN A 181 -28.43 -19.41 -5.93
N LYS A 182 -27.63 -18.42 -6.33
CA LYS A 182 -26.32 -18.64 -6.94
C LYS A 182 -25.38 -19.41 -6.02
N LEU A 183 -25.28 -18.99 -4.75
CA LEU A 183 -24.47 -19.66 -3.73
C LEU A 183 -24.94 -21.10 -3.45
N THR A 184 -26.25 -21.36 -3.54
CA THR A 184 -26.81 -22.70 -3.33
C THR A 184 -26.46 -23.64 -4.49
N LEU A 185 -26.48 -23.13 -5.72
CA LEU A 185 -26.16 -23.89 -6.92
C LEU A 185 -24.66 -24.20 -7.00
N GLU A 186 -23.83 -23.21 -6.64
CA GLU A 186 -22.37 -23.33 -6.53
C GLU A 186 -21.96 -24.36 -5.45
N ASN A 187 -22.60 -24.33 -4.27
CA ASN A 187 -22.38 -25.36 -3.23
C ASN A 187 -22.69 -26.78 -3.72
N ARG A 188 -23.76 -26.94 -4.50
CA ARG A 188 -24.18 -28.23 -5.04
C ARG A 188 -23.18 -28.78 -6.07
N THR A 189 -22.60 -27.90 -6.89
CA THR A 189 -21.53 -28.26 -7.82
C THR A 189 -20.22 -28.60 -7.11
N LEU A 190 -19.86 -27.85 -6.06
CA LEU A 190 -18.66 -28.11 -5.26
C LEU A 190 -18.77 -29.39 -4.42
N GLN A 191 -19.97 -29.84 -4.07
CA GLN A 191 -20.18 -31.13 -3.40
C GLN A 191 -20.10 -32.33 -4.36
N THR A 192 -20.49 -32.16 -5.63
CA THR A 192 -20.56 -33.27 -6.60
C THR A 192 -19.26 -33.45 -7.40
N ALA A 193 -18.55 -32.38 -7.71
CA ALA A 193 -17.24 -32.40 -8.38
C ALA A 193 -16.19 -33.30 -7.69
N PRO A 194 -15.96 -33.23 -6.36
CA PRO A 194 -14.96 -34.06 -5.69
C PRO A 194 -15.31 -35.55 -5.76
N HIS A 195 -16.59 -35.93 -5.75
CA HIS A 195 -16.99 -37.33 -5.81
C HIS A 195 -16.75 -37.97 -7.19
N VAL A 196 -16.94 -37.22 -8.28
CA VAL A 196 -16.72 -37.73 -9.65
C VAL A 196 -15.22 -37.89 -9.93
N GLU A 197 -14.41 -36.93 -9.51
CA GLU A 197 -12.96 -36.96 -9.73
C GLU A 197 -12.27 -38.03 -8.85
N ILE A 198 -12.74 -38.21 -7.61
CA ILE A 198 -12.29 -39.31 -6.74
C ILE A 198 -12.69 -40.68 -7.33
N ALA A 199 -13.89 -40.82 -7.89
CA ALA A 199 -14.32 -42.08 -8.50
C ALA A 199 -13.48 -42.44 -9.73
N ALA A 200 -13.15 -41.48 -10.59
CA ALA A 200 -12.27 -41.69 -11.75
C ALA A 200 -10.85 -42.11 -11.31
N LEU A 201 -10.29 -41.46 -10.29
CA LEU A 201 -8.99 -41.84 -9.73
C LEU A 201 -8.99 -43.23 -9.09
N GLN A 202 -10.11 -43.64 -8.48
CA GLN A 202 -10.28 -44.98 -7.93
C GLN A 202 -10.35 -46.05 -9.03
N GLU A 203 -11.00 -45.77 -10.16
CA GLU A 203 -11.07 -46.65 -11.33
C GLU A 203 -9.70 -46.79 -12.03
N GLU A 204 -8.95 -45.70 -12.19
CA GLU A 204 -7.57 -45.76 -12.70
C GLU A 204 -6.66 -46.58 -11.77
N LEU A 205 -6.82 -46.43 -10.45
CA LEU A 205 -6.03 -47.18 -9.47
C LEU A 205 -6.35 -48.68 -9.48
N THR A 206 -7.62 -49.07 -9.63
CA THR A 206 -7.99 -50.49 -9.72
C THR A 206 -7.46 -51.12 -10.99
N LEU A 207 -7.52 -50.42 -12.14
CA LEU A 207 -6.93 -50.88 -13.40
C LEU A 207 -5.41 -51.10 -13.29
N VAL A 208 -4.68 -50.15 -12.68
CA VAL A 208 -3.23 -50.29 -12.47
C VAL A 208 -2.94 -51.47 -11.54
N LYS A 209 -3.68 -51.63 -10.43
CA LYS A 209 -3.49 -52.74 -9.50
C LYS A 209 -3.77 -54.11 -10.13
N MET A 210 -4.78 -54.22 -10.99
CA MET A 210 -5.06 -55.48 -11.71
C MET A 210 -3.93 -55.83 -12.66
N ARG A 211 -3.44 -54.85 -13.43
CA ARG A 211 -2.31 -55.01 -14.35
C ARG A 211 -1.03 -55.43 -13.62
N ASP A 212 -0.76 -54.84 -12.46
CA ASP A 212 0.39 -55.19 -11.63
C ASP A 212 0.24 -56.59 -11.02
N ALA A 213 -0.97 -57.01 -10.63
CA ALA A 213 -1.23 -58.35 -10.13
C ALA A 213 -1.02 -59.43 -11.21
N GLU A 214 -1.50 -59.20 -12.44
CA GLU A 214 -1.29 -60.09 -13.59
C GLU A 214 0.21 -60.21 -13.93
N ALA A 215 0.93 -59.09 -13.90
CA ALA A 215 2.37 -59.06 -14.10
C ALA A 215 3.12 -59.88 -13.03
N GLN A 216 2.73 -59.77 -11.75
CA GLN A 216 3.33 -60.56 -10.66
C GLN A 216 3.08 -62.06 -10.80
N VAL A 217 1.87 -62.47 -11.21
CA VAL A 217 1.57 -63.88 -11.48
C VAL A 217 2.48 -64.41 -12.59
N SER A 218 2.63 -63.67 -13.70
CA SER A 218 3.48 -64.09 -14.81
C SER A 218 4.98 -64.23 -14.45
N ILE A 219 5.50 -63.39 -13.53
CA ILE A 219 6.86 -63.53 -13.01
C ILE A 219 6.98 -64.80 -12.16
N ASN A 220 6.01 -65.04 -11.29
CA ASN A 220 6.06 -66.19 -10.39
C ASN A 220 6.01 -67.51 -11.17
N GLU A 221 5.21 -67.59 -12.23
CA GLU A 221 5.18 -68.74 -13.15
C GLU A 221 6.52 -68.99 -13.83
N LEU A 222 7.22 -67.94 -14.27
CA LEU A 222 8.57 -68.06 -14.87
C LEU A 222 9.61 -68.48 -13.85
N ARG A 223 9.57 -67.92 -12.64
CA ARG A 223 10.47 -68.31 -11.55
C ARG A 223 10.29 -69.78 -11.22
N GLN A 224 9.05 -70.26 -11.18
CA GLN A 224 8.76 -71.67 -11.01
C GLN A 224 9.33 -72.50 -12.17
N ARG A 225 9.16 -72.05 -13.43
CA ARG A 225 9.69 -72.76 -14.59
C ARG A 225 11.23 -72.85 -14.58
N ILE A 226 11.93 -71.80 -14.16
CA ILE A 226 13.38 -71.81 -13.96
C ILE A 226 13.76 -72.79 -12.85
N ALA A 227 13.00 -72.83 -11.75
CA ALA A 227 13.26 -73.78 -10.65
C ALA A 227 13.09 -75.24 -11.11
N ASP A 228 12.04 -75.55 -11.87
CA ASP A 228 11.78 -76.89 -12.41
C ASP A 228 12.90 -77.33 -13.38
N LEU A 229 13.32 -76.44 -14.29
CA LEU A 229 14.42 -76.72 -15.23
C LEU A 229 15.77 -76.90 -14.52
N ASN A 230 16.03 -76.14 -13.45
CA ASN A 230 17.21 -76.34 -12.60
C ASN A 230 17.19 -77.72 -11.93
N TYR A 231 16.02 -78.16 -11.46
CA TYR A 231 15.84 -79.48 -10.88
C TYR A 231 16.07 -80.60 -11.91
N GLU A 232 15.48 -80.48 -13.10
CA GLU A 232 15.70 -81.42 -14.21
C GLU A 232 17.18 -81.50 -14.62
N TRP A 233 17.89 -80.37 -14.66
CA TRP A 233 19.33 -80.33 -14.95
C TRP A 233 20.16 -81.00 -13.84
N GLN A 234 19.86 -80.74 -12.56
CA GLN A 234 20.54 -81.39 -11.44
C GLN A 234 20.33 -82.90 -11.44
N LEU A 235 19.10 -83.34 -11.74
CA LEU A 235 18.77 -84.76 -11.86
C LEU A 235 19.53 -85.40 -13.02
N HIS A 236 19.50 -84.79 -14.21
CA HIS A 236 20.25 -85.27 -15.38
C HIS A 236 21.77 -85.32 -15.12
N SER A 237 22.34 -84.28 -14.50
CA SER A 237 23.76 -84.26 -14.11
C SER A 237 24.11 -85.40 -13.15
N SER A 238 23.21 -85.72 -12.22
CA SER A 238 23.37 -86.84 -11.28
C SER A 238 23.21 -88.19 -11.98
N THR A 239 22.23 -88.33 -12.87
CA THR A 239 22.02 -89.54 -13.68
C THR A 239 23.22 -89.82 -14.59
N CYS A 240 23.75 -88.82 -15.30
CA CYS A 240 24.97 -88.97 -16.10
C CYS A 240 26.18 -89.38 -15.26
N LYS A 241 26.36 -88.82 -14.04
CA LYS A 241 27.42 -89.26 -13.12
C LYS A 241 27.28 -90.73 -12.75
N THR A 242 26.07 -91.19 -12.39
CA THR A 242 25.83 -92.59 -12.02
C THR A 242 25.97 -93.57 -13.20
N ILE A 243 25.59 -93.16 -14.42
CA ILE A 243 25.80 -93.95 -15.64
C ILE A 243 27.30 -94.08 -15.94
N ARG A 244 28.06 -92.98 -15.79
CA ARG A 244 29.53 -92.98 -15.93
C ARG A 244 30.22 -93.88 -14.91
N GLU A 245 29.77 -93.89 -13.66
CA GLU A 245 30.26 -94.79 -12.61
C GLU A 245 29.94 -96.27 -12.89
N LYS A 246 28.77 -96.57 -13.47
CA LYS A 246 28.36 -97.94 -13.87
C LYS A 246 29.03 -98.43 -15.15
N ASN A 247 29.37 -97.54 -16.07
CA ASN A 247 30.05 -97.87 -17.32
C ASN A 247 31.59 -97.93 -17.17
N ALA A 248 32.16 -97.38 -16.09
CA ALA A 248 33.59 -97.50 -15.78
C ALA A 248 34.06 -98.95 -15.52
N THR A 249 33.14 -99.91 -15.35
CA THR A 249 33.44 -101.33 -15.19
C THR A 249 33.33 -102.14 -16.48
N ASN A 250 32.82 -101.56 -17.57
CA ASN A 250 32.69 -102.20 -18.87
C ASN A 250 33.43 -101.37 -19.93
N ASP A 251 34.53 -101.90 -20.45
CA ASP A 251 35.38 -101.29 -21.46
C ASP A 251 34.57 -101.13 -22.78
N SER A 252 33.85 -100.02 -22.96
CA SER A 252 32.99 -99.82 -24.14
C SER A 252 32.79 -98.34 -24.53
N GLN A 253 33.42 -98.02 -25.68
CA GLN A 253 33.09 -97.06 -26.75
C GLN A 253 32.97 -95.53 -26.47
N PRO A 254 33.75 -94.70 -27.21
CA PRO A 254 33.76 -93.23 -27.10
C PRO A 254 32.50 -92.52 -27.65
N THR A 255 31.50 -93.27 -28.12
CA THR A 255 30.26 -92.71 -28.70
C THR A 255 29.24 -92.30 -27.64
N ASN A 256 29.28 -92.89 -26.43
CA ASN A 256 28.38 -92.53 -25.33
C ASN A 256 28.75 -91.18 -24.69
N ASP A 257 30.05 -90.88 -24.59
CA ASP A 257 30.53 -89.59 -24.04
C ASP A 257 30.11 -88.40 -24.92
N ALA A 258 30.05 -88.57 -26.24
CA ALA A 258 29.59 -87.55 -27.17
C ALA A 258 28.08 -87.28 -27.02
N TYR A 259 27.29 -88.34 -26.79
CA TYR A 259 25.85 -88.21 -26.55
C TYR A 259 25.54 -87.49 -25.23
N ASP A 260 26.27 -87.83 -24.16
CA ASP A 260 26.13 -87.19 -22.84
C ASP A 260 26.53 -85.70 -22.88
N LEU A 261 27.56 -85.35 -23.64
CA LEU A 261 27.98 -83.95 -23.83
C LEU A 261 26.90 -83.15 -24.57
N ILE A 262 26.35 -83.69 -25.67
CA ILE A 262 25.28 -83.03 -26.44
C ILE A 262 24.01 -82.90 -25.58
N ALA A 263 23.67 -83.91 -24.78
CA ALA A 263 22.52 -83.84 -23.87
C ALA A 263 22.71 -82.77 -22.78
N HIS A 264 23.91 -82.67 -22.21
CA HIS A 264 24.24 -81.61 -21.26
C HIS A 264 24.21 -80.21 -21.90
N GLU A 265 24.74 -80.05 -23.11
CA GLU A 265 24.69 -78.80 -23.87
C GLU A 265 23.25 -78.40 -24.22
N LEU A 266 22.40 -79.36 -24.59
CA LEU A 266 20.98 -79.12 -24.87
C LEU A 266 20.22 -78.61 -23.64
N ILE A 267 20.42 -79.22 -22.47
CA ILE A 267 19.76 -78.75 -21.24
C ILE A 267 20.33 -77.39 -20.81
N SER A 268 21.63 -77.17 -20.96
CA SER A 268 22.26 -75.87 -20.70
C SER A 268 21.73 -74.78 -21.62
N LEU A 269 21.48 -75.10 -22.90
CA LEU A 269 20.84 -74.20 -23.86
C LEU A 269 19.37 -73.91 -23.48
N LYS A 270 18.59 -74.93 -23.11
CA LYS A 270 17.20 -74.76 -22.64
C LYS A 270 17.10 -73.90 -21.37
N MET A 271 18.03 -74.04 -20.42
CA MET A 271 18.09 -73.18 -19.25
C MET A 271 18.42 -71.74 -19.61
N ARG A 272 19.37 -71.53 -20.54
CA ARG A 272 19.71 -70.19 -21.03
C ARG A 272 18.54 -69.54 -21.76
N GLU A 273 17.81 -70.30 -22.58
CA GLU A 273 16.60 -69.85 -23.26
C GLU A 273 15.52 -69.44 -22.24
N ALA A 274 15.23 -70.28 -21.25
CA ALA A 274 14.27 -69.96 -20.18
C ALA A 274 14.70 -68.73 -19.35
N GLN A 275 16.01 -68.54 -19.13
CA GLN A 275 16.55 -67.37 -18.46
C GLN A 275 16.35 -66.10 -19.29
N LEU A 276 16.64 -66.16 -20.60
CA LEU A 276 16.43 -65.03 -21.51
C LEU A 276 14.94 -64.67 -21.64
N ASP A 277 14.04 -65.66 -21.63
CA ASP A 277 12.60 -65.43 -21.61
C ASP A 277 12.12 -64.73 -20.33
N CYS A 278 12.70 -65.11 -19.18
CA CYS A 278 12.45 -64.43 -17.92
C CYS A 278 12.97 -62.98 -17.94
N ASP A 279 14.19 -62.78 -18.42
CA ASP A 279 14.79 -61.45 -18.52
C ASP A 279 14.00 -60.55 -19.50
N ASN A 280 13.53 -61.09 -20.63
CA ASN A 280 12.67 -60.38 -21.58
C ASN A 280 11.34 -59.97 -20.96
N LYS A 281 10.65 -60.87 -20.24
CA LYS A 281 9.39 -60.52 -19.56
C LYS A 281 9.60 -59.49 -18.45
N LEU A 282 10.71 -59.56 -17.71
CA LEU A 282 11.08 -58.55 -16.72
C LEU A 282 11.35 -57.18 -17.38
N LEU A 283 12.05 -57.15 -18.52
CA LEU A 283 12.30 -55.92 -19.28
C LEU A 283 11.00 -55.33 -19.84
N SER A 284 10.10 -56.16 -20.37
CA SER A 284 8.77 -55.71 -20.83
C SER A 284 7.96 -55.08 -19.71
N GLN A 285 8.01 -55.64 -18.49
CA GLN A 285 7.34 -55.03 -17.34
C GLN A 285 7.98 -53.71 -16.91
N LYS A 286 9.32 -53.62 -16.90
CA LYS A 286 10.02 -52.36 -16.63
C LYS A 286 9.67 -51.29 -17.65
N LEU A 287 9.59 -51.65 -18.93
CA LEU A 287 9.15 -50.74 -19.99
C LEU A 287 7.73 -50.25 -19.73
N MET A 288 6.80 -51.17 -19.48
CA MET A 288 5.39 -50.86 -19.20
C MET A 288 5.21 -49.95 -17.97
N HIS A 289 6.01 -50.17 -16.91
CA HIS A 289 6.04 -49.31 -15.72
C HIS A 289 6.57 -47.91 -16.04
N SER A 290 7.66 -47.83 -16.81
CA SER A 290 8.24 -46.55 -17.25
C SER A 290 7.29 -45.77 -18.16
N GLU A 291 6.56 -46.45 -19.05
CA GLU A 291 5.54 -45.84 -19.91
C GLU A 291 4.38 -45.29 -19.08
N THR A 292 3.87 -46.05 -18.11
CA THR A 292 2.83 -45.57 -17.19
C THR A 292 3.32 -44.39 -16.35
N GLN A 293 4.56 -44.45 -15.84
CA GLN A 293 5.16 -43.32 -15.11
C GLN A 293 5.24 -42.07 -15.99
N THR A 294 5.65 -42.23 -17.25
CA THR A 294 5.70 -41.13 -18.22
C THR A 294 4.30 -40.54 -18.46
N GLN A 295 3.28 -41.38 -18.62
CA GLN A 295 1.90 -40.93 -18.79
C GLN A 295 1.37 -40.19 -17.57
N VAL A 296 1.67 -40.67 -16.36
CA VAL A 296 1.30 -39.99 -15.11
C VAL A 296 2.00 -38.64 -15.00
N SER A 297 3.30 -38.56 -15.29
CA SER A 297 4.04 -37.31 -15.32
C SER A 297 3.49 -36.33 -16.36
N TYR A 298 3.13 -36.81 -17.55
CA TYR A 298 2.50 -36.00 -18.60
C TYR A 298 1.16 -35.42 -18.13
N ASN A 299 0.29 -36.25 -17.56
CA ASN A 299 -1.00 -35.80 -17.02
C ASN A 299 -0.82 -34.79 -15.87
N GLN A 300 0.19 -34.98 -15.02
CA GLN A 300 0.51 -34.04 -13.95
C GLN A 300 0.96 -32.68 -14.50
N ILE A 301 1.85 -32.69 -15.50
CA ILE A 301 2.31 -31.46 -16.17
C ILE A 301 1.12 -30.76 -16.82
N LYS A 302 0.23 -31.49 -17.51
CA LYS A 302 -0.95 -30.91 -18.14
C LYS A 302 -1.86 -30.22 -17.11
N ARG A 303 -2.15 -30.86 -15.97
CA ARG A 303 -2.93 -30.24 -14.88
C ARG A 303 -2.26 -28.98 -14.33
N GLN A 304 -0.93 -29.00 -14.20
CA GLN A 304 -0.17 -27.82 -13.76
C GLN A 304 -0.21 -26.70 -14.80
N ASP A 305 -0.11 -27.02 -16.09
CA ASP A 305 -0.23 -26.05 -17.18
C ASP A 305 -1.62 -25.41 -17.23
N ASP A 306 -2.68 -26.21 -17.06
CA ASP A 306 -4.06 -25.71 -16.99
C ASP A 306 -4.26 -24.77 -15.78
N GLU A 307 -3.68 -25.10 -14.63
CA GLU A 307 -3.70 -24.23 -13.44
C GLU A 307 -2.91 -22.94 -13.65
N ILE A 308 -1.74 -23.02 -14.28
CA ILE A 308 -0.95 -21.84 -14.65
C ILE A 308 -1.75 -20.95 -15.61
N GLN A 309 -2.49 -21.53 -16.56
CA GLN A 309 -3.34 -20.76 -17.46
C GLN A 309 -4.49 -20.07 -16.72
N ARG A 310 -5.16 -20.76 -15.77
CA ARG A 310 -6.19 -20.16 -14.91
C ARG A 310 -5.65 -18.98 -14.11
N ILE A 311 -4.54 -19.16 -13.39
CA ILE A 311 -3.90 -18.10 -12.60
C ILE A 311 -3.48 -16.92 -13.48
N ARG A 312 -2.96 -17.19 -14.69
CA ARG A 312 -2.61 -16.12 -15.65
C ARG A 312 -3.84 -15.33 -16.11
N HIS A 313 -4.97 -16.00 -16.33
CA HIS A 313 -6.23 -15.34 -16.68
C HIS A 313 -6.72 -14.45 -15.53
N GLU A 314 -6.79 -14.98 -14.31
CA GLU A 314 -7.19 -14.22 -13.11
C GLU A 314 -6.27 -13.02 -12.85
N LEU A 315 -4.96 -13.18 -13.07
CA LEU A 315 -4.00 -12.08 -12.97
C LEU A 315 -4.27 -11.01 -14.03
N GLN A 316 -4.62 -11.40 -15.26
CA GLN A 316 -4.93 -10.47 -16.33
C GLN A 316 -6.23 -9.71 -16.05
N GLU A 317 -7.28 -10.38 -15.58
CA GLU A 317 -8.52 -9.74 -15.15
C GLU A 317 -8.30 -8.77 -13.99
N SER A 318 -7.47 -9.15 -13.02
CA SER A 318 -7.11 -8.28 -11.89
C SER A 318 -6.31 -7.06 -12.34
N ARG A 319 -5.42 -7.21 -13.33
CA ARG A 319 -4.71 -6.07 -13.95
C ARG A 319 -5.65 -5.12 -14.69
N ILE A 320 -6.64 -5.65 -15.40
CA ILE A 320 -7.64 -4.82 -16.08
C ILE A 320 -8.42 -4.01 -15.05
N ARG A 321 -8.94 -4.67 -13.99
CA ARG A 321 -9.62 -3.99 -12.89
C ARG A 321 -8.75 -2.94 -12.21
N GLU A 322 -7.47 -3.22 -11.97
CA GLU A 322 -6.54 -2.26 -11.40
C GLU A 322 -6.37 -1.03 -12.30
N ASN A 323 -6.24 -1.23 -13.61
CA ASN A 323 -6.13 -0.14 -14.58
C ASN A 323 -7.41 0.72 -14.63
N GLU A 324 -8.60 0.10 -14.58
CA GLU A 324 -9.88 0.80 -14.52
C GLU A 324 -10.02 1.64 -13.24
N LEU A 325 -9.63 1.10 -12.08
CA LEU A 325 -9.61 1.85 -10.83
C LEU A 325 -8.59 2.99 -10.87
N ARG A 326 -7.43 2.77 -11.50
CA ARG A 326 -6.42 3.83 -11.70
C ARG A 326 -6.94 4.95 -12.61
N THR A 327 -7.70 4.64 -13.66
CA THR A 327 -8.31 5.67 -14.52
C THR A 327 -9.38 6.45 -13.75
N GLN A 328 -10.26 5.77 -13.00
CA GLN A 328 -11.26 6.43 -12.16
C GLN A 328 -10.63 7.35 -11.11
N LEU A 329 -9.53 6.91 -10.49
CA LEU A 329 -8.79 7.73 -9.51
C LEU A 329 -8.22 9.00 -10.17
N ASN A 330 -7.65 8.87 -11.37
CA ASN A 330 -7.14 10.02 -12.11
C ASN A 330 -8.26 10.99 -12.52
N GLU A 331 -9.44 10.49 -12.91
CA GLU A 331 -10.60 11.33 -13.22
C GLU A 331 -11.07 12.11 -11.99
N ILE A 332 -11.22 11.45 -10.84
CA ILE A 332 -11.59 12.10 -9.57
C ILE A 332 -10.55 13.14 -9.17
N LYS A 333 -9.26 12.83 -9.33
CA LYS A 333 -8.17 13.76 -9.04
C LYS A 333 -8.23 15.01 -9.92
N ASN A 334 -8.53 14.85 -11.21
CA ASN A 334 -8.69 15.98 -12.12
C ASN A 334 -9.93 16.82 -11.74
N HIS A 335 -11.06 16.18 -11.42
CA HIS A 335 -12.25 16.89 -10.93
C HIS A 335 -12.01 17.67 -9.64
N LEU A 336 -11.25 17.10 -8.71
CA LEU A 336 -10.85 17.79 -7.49
C LEU A 336 -10.00 19.02 -7.81
N HIS A 337 -9.00 18.87 -8.70
CA HIS A 337 -8.15 19.98 -9.12
C HIS A 337 -8.95 21.10 -9.80
N ASP A 338 -9.89 20.76 -10.68
CA ASP A 338 -10.78 21.72 -11.32
C ASP A 338 -11.68 22.44 -10.30
N GLY A 339 -12.17 21.71 -9.27
CA GLY A 339 -12.92 22.28 -8.16
C GLY A 339 -12.10 23.27 -7.32
N GLU A 340 -10.85 22.92 -7.00
CA GLU A 340 -9.92 23.81 -6.29
C GLU A 340 -9.59 25.08 -7.08
N LEU A 341 -9.42 24.96 -8.40
CA LEU A 341 -9.21 26.11 -9.29
C LEU A 341 -10.43 27.03 -9.29
N ARG A 342 -11.64 26.48 -9.47
CA ARG A 342 -12.90 27.25 -9.38
C ARG A 342 -13.06 27.95 -8.04
N GLN A 343 -12.77 27.26 -6.93
CA GLN A 343 -12.84 27.86 -5.60
C GLN A 343 -11.87 29.04 -5.44
N LYS A 344 -10.65 28.93 -5.99
CA LYS A 344 -9.68 30.02 -5.98
C LYS A 344 -10.14 31.21 -6.84
N GLU A 345 -10.71 30.93 -8.02
CA GLU A 345 -11.30 31.96 -8.90
C GLU A 345 -12.46 32.67 -8.21
N ASP A 346 -13.38 31.95 -7.57
CA ASP A 346 -14.51 32.51 -6.82
C ASP A 346 -14.04 33.37 -5.64
N SER A 347 -13.02 32.91 -4.90
CA SER A 347 -12.41 33.70 -3.82
C SER A 347 -11.77 34.99 -4.35
N MET A 348 -11.10 34.93 -5.50
CA MET A 348 -10.50 36.10 -6.13
C MET A 348 -11.58 37.08 -6.62
N MET A 349 -12.63 36.58 -7.26
CA MET A 349 -13.79 37.37 -7.69
C MET A 349 -14.49 38.07 -6.52
N LEU A 350 -14.66 37.38 -5.38
CA LEU A 350 -15.21 37.99 -4.18
C LEU A 350 -14.33 39.13 -3.66
N ARG A 351 -13.01 38.92 -3.59
CA ARG A 351 -12.06 39.96 -3.18
C ARG A 351 -12.06 41.17 -4.11
N ILE A 352 -12.18 40.95 -5.43
CA ILE A 352 -12.29 42.03 -6.41
C ILE A 352 -13.57 42.83 -6.14
N ARG A 353 -14.71 42.15 -5.98
CA ARG A 353 -15.99 42.83 -5.71
C ARG A 353 -15.98 43.59 -4.38
N GLU A 354 -15.36 43.02 -3.35
CA GLU A 354 -15.15 43.70 -2.06
C GLU A 354 -14.27 44.94 -2.25
N ALA A 355 -13.15 44.82 -2.99
CA ALA A 355 -12.28 45.95 -3.30
C ALA A 355 -13.03 47.05 -4.07
N GLU A 356 -13.80 46.70 -5.09
CA GLU A 356 -14.64 47.63 -5.86
C GLU A 356 -15.67 48.34 -4.96
N SER A 357 -16.33 47.61 -4.06
CA SER A 357 -17.26 48.18 -3.08
C SER A 357 -16.56 49.14 -2.12
N THR A 358 -15.39 48.77 -1.58
CA THR A 358 -14.61 49.65 -0.71
C THR A 358 -14.10 50.90 -1.44
N GLN A 359 -13.75 50.77 -2.71
CA GLN A 359 -13.38 51.89 -3.56
C GLN A 359 -14.57 52.83 -3.78
N ALA A 360 -15.74 52.29 -4.15
CA ALA A 360 -16.96 53.10 -4.31
C ALA A 360 -17.35 53.83 -3.03
N ILE A 361 -17.21 53.18 -1.87
CA ILE A 361 -17.41 53.83 -0.56
C ILE A 361 -16.39 54.95 -0.34
N GLY A 362 -15.13 54.73 -0.72
CA GLY A 362 -14.07 55.75 -0.69
C GLY A 362 -14.42 56.97 -1.54
N ASP A 363 -14.83 56.74 -2.78
CA ASP A 363 -15.21 57.80 -3.73
C ASP A 363 -16.42 58.60 -3.22
N LEU A 364 -17.44 57.92 -2.69
CA LEU A 364 -18.60 58.58 -2.08
C LEU A 364 -18.22 59.39 -0.83
N ARG A 365 -17.35 58.86 0.03
CA ARG A 365 -16.84 59.60 1.20
C ARG A 365 -16.06 60.85 0.79
N GLN A 366 -15.24 60.74 -0.24
CA GLN A 366 -14.54 61.90 -0.81
C GLN A 366 -15.54 62.93 -1.34
N LYS A 367 -16.58 62.50 -2.07
CA LYS A 367 -17.62 63.41 -2.57
C LYS A 367 -18.39 64.09 -1.45
N ILE A 368 -18.71 63.38 -0.36
CA ILE A 368 -19.33 63.96 0.82
C ILE A 368 -18.42 65.03 1.43
N ALA A 369 -17.13 64.74 1.62
CA ALA A 369 -16.18 65.71 2.17
C ALA A 369 -16.03 66.96 1.27
N GLU A 370 -16.00 66.80 -0.06
CA GLU A 370 -16.00 67.93 -1.00
C GLU A 370 -17.24 68.81 -0.84
N LEU A 371 -18.42 68.21 -0.73
CA LEU A 371 -19.68 68.93 -0.53
C LEU A 371 -19.74 69.61 0.84
N GLU A 372 -19.21 68.98 1.89
CA GLU A 372 -19.09 69.57 3.23
C GLU A 372 -18.20 70.82 3.22
N VAL A 373 -17.05 70.77 2.54
CA VAL A 373 -16.17 71.93 2.36
C VAL A 373 -16.88 73.04 1.59
N GLN A 374 -17.51 72.73 0.45
CA GLN A 374 -18.28 73.73 -0.31
C GLN A 374 -19.39 74.37 0.52
N ASN A 375 -20.07 73.58 1.37
CA ASN A 375 -21.11 74.10 2.24
C ASN A 375 -20.52 75.06 3.30
N GLN A 376 -19.39 74.69 3.93
CA GLN A 376 -18.70 75.59 4.86
C GLN A 376 -18.20 76.88 4.17
N GLU A 377 -17.69 76.80 2.94
CA GLU A 377 -17.29 77.97 2.14
C GLU A 377 -18.48 78.91 1.88
N LEU A 378 -19.65 78.36 1.52
CA LEU A 378 -20.87 79.14 1.30
C LEU A 378 -21.36 79.81 2.59
N ILE A 379 -21.37 79.08 3.71
CA ILE A 379 -21.74 79.64 5.02
C ILE A 379 -20.79 80.79 5.40
N SER A 380 -19.47 80.57 5.27
CA SER A 380 -18.45 81.59 5.57
C SER A 380 -18.61 82.82 4.67
N ARG A 381 -18.88 82.61 3.37
CA ARG A 381 -19.12 83.70 2.42
C ARG A 381 -20.40 84.48 2.77
N GLY A 382 -21.48 83.79 3.12
CA GLY A 382 -22.72 84.41 3.58
C GLY A 382 -22.50 85.28 4.81
N GLN A 383 -21.82 84.76 5.83
CA GLN A 383 -21.47 85.51 7.04
C GLN A 383 -20.61 86.75 6.76
N ILE A 384 -19.68 86.68 5.80
CA ILE A 384 -18.85 87.84 5.41
C ILE A 384 -19.67 88.88 4.66
N MET A 385 -20.56 88.47 3.74
CA MET A 385 -21.43 89.40 3.02
C MET A 385 -22.44 90.06 3.95
N ASP A 386 -23.14 89.29 4.77
CA ASP A 386 -24.13 89.83 5.72
C ASP A 386 -23.48 90.82 6.70
N ASN A 387 -22.29 90.49 7.23
CA ASN A 387 -21.57 91.42 8.10
C ASN A 387 -21.07 92.66 7.37
N LYS A 388 -20.58 92.54 6.12
CA LYS A 388 -20.18 93.71 5.34
C LYS A 388 -21.36 94.62 5.03
N ASP A 389 -22.47 94.08 4.58
CA ASP A 389 -23.66 94.85 4.20
C ASP A 389 -24.31 95.52 5.42
N LEU A 390 -24.32 94.84 6.57
CA LEU A 390 -24.74 95.42 7.85
C LEU A 390 -23.79 96.52 8.32
N GLN A 391 -22.48 96.32 8.17
CA GLN A 391 -21.47 97.30 8.55
C GLN A 391 -21.50 98.54 7.65
N GLU A 392 -21.76 98.38 6.35
CA GLU A 392 -21.95 99.47 5.40
C GLU A 392 -23.21 100.28 5.74
N LYS A 393 -24.35 99.62 5.99
CA LYS A 393 -25.58 100.29 6.48
C LYS A 393 -25.39 100.98 7.82
N LEU A 394 -24.60 100.42 8.72
CA LEU A 394 -24.30 101.05 10.01
C LEU A 394 -23.52 102.35 9.82
N VAL A 395 -22.54 102.38 8.91
CA VAL A 395 -21.79 103.59 8.55
C VAL A 395 -22.72 104.63 7.93
N GLU A 396 -23.58 104.24 6.99
CA GLU A 396 -24.57 105.14 6.38
C GLU A 396 -25.54 105.73 7.42
N LEU A 397 -26.05 104.91 8.33
CA LEU A 397 -26.93 105.37 9.41
C LEU A 397 -26.17 106.23 10.43
N GLN A 398 -24.90 105.96 10.71
CA GLN A 398 -24.08 106.81 11.56
C GLN A 398 -23.85 108.18 10.93
N ASP A 399 -23.62 108.24 9.62
CA ASP A 399 -23.52 109.49 8.87
C ASP A 399 -24.84 110.26 8.88
N GLU A 400 -25.98 109.57 8.75
CA GLU A 400 -27.30 110.21 8.83
C GLU A 400 -27.62 110.68 10.26
N VAL A 401 -27.24 109.92 11.29
CA VAL A 401 -27.36 110.35 12.69
C VAL A 401 -26.47 111.56 12.97
N LEU A 402 -25.25 111.61 12.41
CA LEU A 402 -24.39 112.79 12.48
C LEU A 402 -25.03 113.99 11.80
N ARG A 403 -25.60 113.81 10.60
CA ARG A 403 -26.34 114.85 9.87
C ARG A 403 -27.52 115.38 10.68
N LEU A 404 -28.33 114.48 11.23
CA LEU A 404 -29.49 114.82 12.07
C LEU A 404 -29.08 115.47 13.38
N ARG A 405 -27.99 115.06 14.03
CA ARG A 405 -27.44 115.75 15.21
C ARG A 405 -26.94 117.15 14.88
N LEU A 406 -26.31 117.33 13.71
CA LEU A 406 -25.88 118.63 13.23
C LEU A 406 -27.10 119.55 13.01
N LEU A 407 -28.14 119.02 12.35
CA LEU A 407 -29.43 119.70 12.18
C LEU A 407 -30.10 120.00 13.53
N GLN A 408 -30.14 119.06 14.48
CA GLN A 408 -30.70 119.27 15.81
C GLN A 408 -29.92 120.33 16.61
N THR A 409 -28.60 120.42 16.42
CA THR A 409 -27.76 121.47 16.99
C THR A 409 -28.05 122.83 16.35
N ILE A 410 -28.36 122.85 15.05
CA ILE A 410 -28.79 124.06 14.33
C ILE A 410 -30.19 124.52 14.79
N TYR A 411 -31.11 123.59 15.05
CA TYR A 411 -32.49 123.90 15.47
C TYR A 411 -32.66 124.19 16.98
N ARG A 412 -31.69 123.90 17.85
CA ARG A 412 -31.79 124.18 19.30
C ARG A 412 -31.53 125.63 19.73
N LYS A 413 -31.36 126.56 18.79
CA LYS A 413 -31.32 128.02 19.06
C LYS A 413 -32.63 128.69 18.63
N GLN A 414 -33.65 128.68 19.51
CA GLN A 414 -34.69 129.73 19.78
C GLN A 414 -35.98 129.11 20.42
N PRO A 415 -36.77 129.83 21.26
CA PRO A 415 -37.67 129.26 22.30
C PRO A 415 -39.20 129.50 22.15
N ILE A 416 -39.99 128.98 23.13
CA ILE A 416 -41.42 129.23 23.55
C ILE A 416 -42.44 128.14 23.07
N SER A 417 -43.00 127.27 23.96
CA SER A 417 -44.24 127.35 24.82
C SER A 417 -45.56 127.43 24.01
N THR A 418 -46.72 126.81 24.30
CA THR A 418 -47.35 125.94 25.34
C THR A 418 -48.64 125.35 24.71
N ASP A 419 -49.09 124.14 25.07
CA ASP A 419 -50.43 123.87 25.67
C ASP A 419 -50.87 122.38 25.67
N SER A 420 -51.06 121.87 26.90
CA SER A 420 -52.27 121.24 27.47
C SER A 420 -53.14 120.26 26.65
N THR A 421 -53.26 119.01 27.12
CA THR A 421 -54.52 118.44 27.68
C THR A 421 -54.30 117.04 28.32
N ASN A 422 -54.77 116.91 29.56
CA ASN A 422 -55.10 115.67 30.28
C ASN A 422 -56.27 114.94 29.62
N ILE A 423 -56.31 113.60 29.69
CA ILE A 423 -57.52 112.76 29.83
C ILE A 423 -57.07 111.34 30.31
N ASP A 424 -57.73 110.87 31.36
CA ASP A 424 -57.74 109.51 31.96
C ASP A 424 -58.70 108.55 31.22
N TYR A 425 -58.87 107.32 31.75
CA TYR A 425 -59.80 106.20 31.42
C TYR A 425 -59.16 105.08 30.59
N GLU A 426 -58.88 103.88 31.11
CA GLU A 426 -59.70 102.77 31.68
C GLU A 426 -60.00 101.63 30.67
N GLU A 427 -59.75 100.41 31.15
CA GLU A 427 -60.27 99.06 30.83
C GLU A 427 -61.07 98.79 29.53
N SER A 428 -60.76 97.69 28.83
CA SER A 428 -61.39 96.36 29.05
C SER A 428 -61.16 95.37 27.90
N GLU A 429 -61.52 94.12 28.16
CA GLU A 429 -61.15 92.81 27.61
C GLU A 429 -61.78 92.39 26.25
N ASP A 430 -61.14 91.39 25.61
CA ASP A 430 -61.65 90.09 25.09
C ASP A 430 -60.98 89.70 23.74
N GLY A 431 -60.54 88.46 23.48
CA GLY A 431 -60.68 87.22 24.23
C GLY A 431 -59.81 86.08 23.65
N SER A 432 -59.75 84.99 24.44
CA SER A 432 -59.32 83.59 24.25
C SER A 432 -58.66 83.15 22.91
N LEU A 433 -57.62 82.31 22.88
CA LEU A 433 -57.60 80.93 23.40
C LEU A 433 -56.16 80.40 23.66
N THR A 434 -56.05 79.71 24.80
CA THR A 434 -55.16 78.57 25.15
C THR A 434 -53.64 78.78 25.26
N SER A 435 -53.19 78.83 26.51
CA SER A 435 -51.90 78.37 27.03
C SER A 435 -52.05 76.89 27.53
N PRO A 436 -51.07 76.24 28.19
CA PRO A 436 -49.67 75.98 27.82
C PRO A 436 -49.21 74.54 28.21
N VAL A 437 -47.89 74.33 28.17
CA VAL A 437 -47.10 73.38 28.99
C VAL A 437 -46.91 71.93 28.49
N THR A 438 -45.62 71.60 28.47
CA THR A 438 -44.92 70.32 28.47
C THR A 438 -45.71 69.09 28.92
N LEU A 439 -45.46 67.94 28.28
CA LEU A 439 -44.92 66.76 28.96
C LEU A 439 -44.54 65.65 27.97
N SER A 440 -43.44 65.01 28.32
CA SER A 440 -42.97 63.68 27.95
C SER A 440 -44.07 62.64 27.77
N SER A 441 -43.93 61.75 26.79
CA SER A 441 -43.70 60.30 26.97
C SER A 441 -44.16 59.46 25.77
N SER A 442 -43.30 58.52 25.42
CA SER A 442 -43.49 57.18 24.83
C SER A 442 -44.87 56.77 24.30
N ILE A 443 -44.88 56.11 23.13
CA ILE A 443 -45.34 54.70 22.98
C ILE A 443 -44.73 54.08 21.71
N ASN A 444 -44.18 52.88 21.89
CA ASN A 444 -43.67 51.95 20.89
C ASN A 444 -44.81 51.32 20.07
N HIS A 445 -44.55 50.99 18.79
CA HIS A 445 -44.33 49.59 18.38
C HIS A 445 -43.91 49.44 16.90
N ARG A 446 -42.75 48.78 16.74
CA ARG A 446 -42.37 47.77 15.73
C ARG A 446 -42.65 48.02 14.24
N LEU A 447 -41.56 48.05 13.47
CA LEU A 447 -41.16 46.91 12.63
C LEU A 447 -39.62 46.84 12.51
N SER A 448 -39.15 45.60 12.46
CA SER A 448 -37.77 45.12 12.53
C SER A 448 -37.05 45.25 11.19
N SER A 449 -35.77 45.59 11.20
CA SER A 449 -34.75 45.07 10.26
C SER A 449 -33.36 45.30 10.84
N SER A 450 -32.74 44.20 11.26
CA SER A 450 -31.36 44.06 11.76
C SER A 450 -30.31 44.58 10.79
N SER A 451 -29.23 45.17 11.32
CA SER A 451 -27.86 45.09 10.78
C SER A 451 -26.87 45.71 11.77
N THR A 452 -26.38 44.91 12.71
CA THR A 452 -25.26 45.29 13.59
C THR A 452 -23.95 45.01 12.86
N ILE A 453 -23.22 46.08 12.60
CA ILE A 453 -21.83 46.10 12.15
C ILE A 453 -20.95 45.75 13.36
N LEU A 454 -20.17 44.68 13.25
CA LEU A 454 -19.04 44.39 14.14
C LEU A 454 -17.79 44.14 13.29
N PHE A 455 -16.79 45.01 13.47
CA PHE A 455 -15.45 44.86 12.92
C PHE A 455 -14.74 43.64 13.51
N PRO A 456 -13.94 42.87 12.74
CA PRO A 456 -13.02 41.91 13.30
C PRO A 456 -11.66 42.55 13.57
N THR A 457 -11.27 42.61 14.85
CA THR A 457 -9.89 42.86 15.29
C THR A 457 -9.08 41.56 15.20
N SER A 458 -8.06 41.59 14.34
CA SER A 458 -6.74 40.94 14.47
C SER A 458 -6.57 39.79 15.48
N PHE A 459 -6.38 38.56 14.98
CA PHE A 459 -5.78 37.47 15.74
C PHE A 459 -4.26 37.49 15.64
N ILE A 460 -3.62 37.65 16.79
CA ILE A 460 -2.18 37.51 17.01
C ILE A 460 -1.82 36.03 17.08
N SER A 461 -0.81 35.65 16.32
CA SER A 461 -0.13 34.36 16.36
C SER A 461 0.60 34.21 17.71
N SER A 462 0.28 33.14 18.45
CA SER A 462 1.02 32.73 19.64
C SER A 462 1.36 31.25 19.54
N ASN A 463 2.60 30.99 19.12
CA ASN A 463 3.31 29.75 19.31
C ASN A 463 3.40 29.44 20.82
N HIS A 464 2.84 28.31 21.26
CA HIS A 464 3.21 27.73 22.55
C HIS A 464 3.69 26.28 22.40
N ARG A 465 5.00 26.18 22.49
CA ARG A 465 5.82 24.99 22.75
C ARG A 465 5.45 24.46 24.14
N LEU A 466 4.99 23.21 24.24
CA LEU A 466 4.82 22.54 25.53
C LEU A 466 5.62 21.24 25.59
N ARG A 467 6.34 21.16 26.71
CA ARG A 467 7.30 20.16 27.16
C ARG A 467 6.72 18.76 27.18
N GLN A 468 7.55 17.81 26.74
CA GLN A 468 7.46 16.40 27.10
C GLN A 468 7.67 16.23 28.61
N SER A 469 6.74 15.55 29.27
CA SER A 469 6.97 14.85 30.54
C SER A 469 6.35 13.47 30.41
N THR A 470 7.21 12.47 30.33
CA THR A 470 6.89 11.03 30.36
C THR A 470 6.31 10.64 31.72
N PRO A 471 5.37 9.67 31.74
CA PRO A 471 5.53 8.55 32.65
C PRO A 471 5.48 7.23 31.90
N SER A 472 6.47 6.40 32.22
CA SER A 472 6.61 5.00 31.84
C SER A 472 5.49 4.14 32.44
N LEU A 473 4.76 3.40 31.60
CA LEU A 473 3.99 2.23 32.00
C LEU A 473 4.18 1.15 30.94
N PHE A 474 5.16 0.28 31.19
CA PHE A 474 5.24 -1.05 30.57
C PHE A 474 4.28 -1.98 31.31
N PRO A 475 3.46 -2.79 30.62
CA PRO A 475 3.02 -4.07 31.13
C PRO A 475 4.01 -5.14 30.67
N THR A 476 4.66 -5.79 31.64
CA THR A 476 5.38 -7.04 31.46
C THR A 476 4.40 -8.13 31.02
N PHE A 477 4.58 -8.68 29.82
CA PHE A 477 3.94 -9.94 29.44
C PHE A 477 4.72 -11.10 30.07
N SER A 478 4.06 -11.79 31.00
CA SER A 478 4.50 -13.06 31.56
C SER A 478 4.40 -14.16 30.50
N SER A 479 5.53 -14.77 30.18
CA SER A 479 5.60 -16.01 29.40
C SER A 479 5.19 -17.20 30.27
N SER A 480 3.97 -17.71 30.06
CA SER A 480 3.53 -19.00 30.59
C SER A 480 4.16 -20.11 29.75
N GLN A 481 5.08 -20.87 30.36
CA GLN A 481 5.48 -22.18 29.87
C GLN A 481 4.30 -23.14 30.02
N THR A 482 3.87 -23.75 28.92
CA THR A 482 3.13 -25.01 28.94
C THR A 482 3.99 -26.08 28.29
N SER A 483 4.53 -26.91 29.16
CA SER A 483 4.93 -28.30 28.93
C SER A 483 3.80 -29.09 28.27
N ALA A 484 4.13 -29.85 27.23
CA ALA A 484 3.36 -31.00 26.80
C ALA A 484 4.31 -32.11 26.37
N SER A 485 3.94 -33.31 26.81
CA SER A 485 4.62 -34.60 26.79
C SER A 485 4.89 -35.19 25.41
#